data_AF-E2AYD6-F1
#
_entry.id   AF-E2AYD6-F1
#
_cell.length_a   1.000
_cell.length_b   1.000
_cell.length_c   1.000
_cell.angle_alpha   90.00
_cell.angle_beta   90.00
_cell.angle_gamma   90.00
#
_symmetry.space_group_name_H-M   'P 1'
#
loop_
_entity.id
_entity.type
_entity.pdbx_description
1 polymer ?
#
loop_
_entity_poly.entity_id
_entity_poly.type
_entity_poly.pdbx_seq_one_letter_code
_entity_poly.pdbx_strand_id
1 'polypeptide(L)'
;MKIGLLKNFLHYFNLRQGTILIAIFQLFSSGFSMIFFILALAHAMGIQEMVVRDTEDALEREALEEISSNHLNTKKMDLAHHNATEMVYAMYCGLVITVIHFISTMLLLYGALTNNRHFMAPWMMVKITIISALAISLFLVEEDCPFLATLGGRAGICERLIAFFLIIMSFYVWFVVYSTYKSLETKKGLTHEVHSMKKKYAVPVPLEVPKAIQVSANKPYEL
;
A
#
# COMPACT_ATOMS: atom_id res chain seq x y z
N MET A 1 9.05 7.28 -22.83
CA MET A 1 7.76 7.96 -22.56
C MET A 1 7.85 8.65 -21.20
N LYS A 2 7.84 10.00 -21.12
CA LYS A 2 7.84 10.72 -19.83
C LYS A 2 6.39 10.79 -19.34
N ILE A 3 6.04 10.01 -18.32
CA ILE A 3 4.72 10.11 -17.68
C ILE A 3 4.64 11.47 -16.99
N GLY A 4 3.67 12.30 -17.37
CA GLY A 4 3.44 13.61 -16.74
C GLY A 4 2.95 13.44 -15.31
N LEU A 5 3.57 14.10 -14.35
CA LEU A 5 3.12 14.12 -12.95
C LEU A 5 1.95 15.08 -12.79
N LEU A 6 1.01 14.80 -11.88
CA LEU A 6 0.02 15.80 -11.50
C LEU A 6 0.69 17.00 -10.86
N LYS A 7 0.08 18.18 -11.04
CA LYS A 7 0.47 19.42 -10.36
C LYS A 7 -0.43 19.75 -9.16
N ASN A 8 -1.72 19.38 -9.25
CA ASN A 8 -2.75 19.66 -8.26
C ASN A 8 -3.61 18.42 -8.01
N PHE A 9 -4.23 18.34 -6.84
CA PHE A 9 -5.28 17.36 -6.53
C PHE A 9 -6.67 17.97 -6.73
N LEU A 10 -7.51 17.32 -7.53
CA LEU A 10 -8.86 17.82 -7.90
C LEU A 10 -8.86 19.26 -8.44
N HIS A 11 -7.74 19.73 -9.02
CA HIS A 11 -7.50 21.10 -9.48
C HIS A 11 -7.49 22.20 -8.39
N TYR A 12 -8.07 21.97 -7.21
CA TYR A 12 -8.18 22.98 -6.14
C TYR A 12 -7.07 22.90 -5.09
N PHE A 13 -6.60 21.69 -4.75
CA PHE A 13 -5.64 21.49 -3.68
C PHE A 13 -4.23 21.31 -4.21
N ASN A 14 -3.24 21.78 -3.46
CA ASN A 14 -1.86 21.39 -3.72
C ASN A 14 -1.70 19.88 -3.46
N LEU A 15 -0.82 19.19 -4.20
CA LEU A 15 -0.59 17.74 -4.11
C LEU A 15 -0.36 17.25 -2.68
N ARG A 16 0.35 18.04 -1.87
CA ARG A 16 0.59 17.71 -0.46
C ARG A 16 -0.70 17.73 0.36
N GLN A 17 -1.54 18.76 0.19
CA GLN A 17 -2.83 18.83 0.87
C GLN A 17 -3.74 17.68 0.43
N GLY A 18 -3.76 17.38 -0.88
CA GLY A 18 -4.49 16.23 -1.41
C GLY A 18 -4.02 14.90 -0.81
N THR A 19 -2.71 14.70 -0.70
CA THR A 19 -2.14 13.49 -0.09
C THR A 19 -2.45 13.37 1.39
N ILE A 20 -2.41 14.48 2.14
CA ILE A 20 -2.80 14.49 3.56
C ILE A 20 -4.29 14.14 3.69
N LEU A 21 -5.15 14.74 2.86
CA LEU A 21 -6.58 14.46 2.88
C LEU A 21 -6.88 12.99 2.54
N ILE A 22 -6.20 12.45 1.52
CA ILE A 22 -6.27 11.02 1.16
C ILE A 22 -5.86 10.15 2.35
N ALA A 23 -4.73 10.46 3.00
CA ALA A 23 -4.25 9.67 4.13
C ALA A 23 -5.23 9.68 5.30
N ILE A 24 -5.79 10.85 5.65
CA ILE A 24 -6.81 10.98 6.70
C ILE A 24 -8.05 10.14 6.35
N PHE A 25 -8.58 10.29 5.13
CA PHE A 25 -9.77 9.54 4.71
C PHE A 25 -9.53 8.02 4.72
N GLN A 26 -8.38 7.57 4.22
CA GLN A 26 -8.00 6.15 4.21
C GLN A 26 -7.77 5.59 5.63
N LEU A 27 -7.29 6.41 6.57
CA LEU A 27 -7.17 6.01 7.98
C LEU A 27 -8.53 5.79 8.63
N PHE A 28 -9.47 6.71 8.41
CA PHE A 28 -10.84 6.55 8.90
C PHE A 28 -11.50 5.32 8.26
N SER A 29 -11.41 5.15 6.95
CA SER A 29 -12.04 4.03 6.26
C SER A 29 -11.43 2.68 6.65
N SER A 30 -10.10 2.59 6.80
CA SER A 30 -9.43 1.35 7.24
C SER A 30 -9.68 1.03 8.71
N GLY A 31 -9.70 2.05 9.59
CA GLY A 31 -10.09 1.89 10.98
C GLY A 31 -11.53 1.40 11.14
N PHE A 32 -12.46 1.98 10.38
CA PHE A 32 -13.85 1.52 10.32
C PHE A 32 -13.94 0.07 9.81
N SER A 33 -13.29 -0.24 8.69
CA SER A 33 -13.27 -1.59 8.11
C SER A 33 -12.73 -2.64 9.08
N MET A 34 -11.71 -2.30 9.87
CA MET A 34 -11.14 -3.18 10.88
C MET A 34 -12.16 -3.56 11.97
N ILE A 35 -13.01 -2.62 12.39
CA ILE A 35 -14.11 -2.92 13.33
C ILE A 35 -15.07 -3.94 12.72
N PHE A 36 -15.46 -3.78 11.45
CA PHE A 36 -16.32 -4.75 10.77
C PHE A 36 -15.67 -6.12 10.63
N PHE A 37 -14.37 -6.20 10.32
CA PHE A 37 -13.69 -7.48 10.26
C PHE A 37 -13.65 -8.17 11.63
N ILE A 38 -13.38 -7.44 12.71
CA ILE A 38 -13.39 -8.01 14.07
C ILE A 38 -14.80 -8.53 14.42
N LEU A 39 -15.83 -7.74 14.13
CA LEU A 39 -17.22 -8.13 14.38
C LEU A 39 -17.63 -9.34 13.54
N ALA A 40 -17.34 -9.31 12.23
CA ALA A 40 -17.61 -10.41 11.31
C ALA A 40 -16.90 -11.69 11.74
N LEU A 41 -15.65 -11.58 12.18
CA LEU A 41 -14.87 -12.72 12.66
C LEU A 41 -15.48 -13.31 13.94
N ALA A 42 -15.91 -12.48 14.90
CA ALA A 42 -16.60 -12.96 16.10
C ALA A 42 -17.89 -13.73 15.75
N HIS A 43 -18.68 -13.22 14.81
CA HIS A 43 -19.86 -13.92 14.33
C HIS A 43 -19.52 -15.21 13.57
N ALA A 44 -18.53 -15.19 12.69
CA ALA A 44 -18.13 -16.36 11.91
C ALA A 44 -17.57 -17.48 12.79
N MET A 45 -16.78 -17.15 13.81
CA MET A 45 -16.30 -18.12 14.81
C MET A 45 -17.46 -18.73 15.59
N GLY A 46 -18.43 -17.92 16.02
CA GLY A 46 -19.64 -18.44 16.69
C GLY A 46 -20.46 -19.38 15.80
N ILE A 47 -20.59 -19.07 14.51
CA ILE A 47 -21.24 -19.94 13.53
C ILE A 47 -20.44 -21.24 13.35
N GLN A 48 -19.12 -21.15 13.23
CA GLN A 48 -18.24 -22.31 13.07
C GLN A 48 -18.36 -23.26 14.26
N GLU A 49 -18.38 -22.74 15.49
CA GLU A 49 -18.54 -23.54 16.72
C GLU A 49 -19.90 -24.25 16.75
N MET A 50 -20.99 -23.56 16.38
CA MET A 50 -22.30 -24.19 16.26
C MET A 50 -22.32 -25.30 15.21
N VAL A 51 -21.69 -25.09 14.05
CA VAL A 51 -21.60 -26.10 12.99
C VAL A 51 -20.78 -27.31 13.45
N VAL A 52 -19.68 -27.11 14.18
CA VAL A 52 -18.90 -28.21 14.77
C VAL A 52 -19.74 -29.03 15.72
N ARG A 53 -20.45 -28.39 16.66
CA ARG A 53 -21.29 -29.09 17.62
C ARG A 53 -22.42 -29.86 16.93
N ASP A 54 -23.09 -29.25 15.95
CA ASP A 54 -24.15 -29.91 15.19
C ASP A 54 -23.60 -31.10 14.37
N THR A 55 -22.34 -31.01 13.94
CA THR A 55 -21.62 -32.11 13.27
C THR A 55 -21.36 -33.28 14.22
N GLU A 56 -20.86 -32.99 15.42
CA GLU A 56 -20.60 -33.99 16.46
C GLU A 56 -21.89 -34.69 16.92
N ASP A 57 -22.95 -33.93 17.21
CA ASP A 57 -24.26 -34.45 17.63
C ASP A 57 -24.87 -35.40 16.59
N ALA A 58 -24.72 -35.08 15.30
CA ALA A 58 -25.25 -35.93 14.24
C ALA A 58 -24.42 -37.21 14.05
N LEU A 59 -23.09 -37.14 14.21
CA LEU A 59 -22.23 -38.32 14.20
C LEU A 59 -22.53 -39.27 15.36
N GLU A 60 -22.81 -38.73 16.57
CA GLU A 60 -23.22 -39.55 17.72
C GLU A 60 -24.53 -40.28 17.44
N ARG A 61 -25.54 -39.60 16.88
CA ARG A 61 -26.81 -40.24 16.49
C ARG A 61 -26.63 -41.32 15.43
N GLU A 62 -25.81 -41.07 14.42
CA GLU A 62 -25.51 -42.06 13.38
C GLU A 62 -24.82 -43.31 13.95
N ALA A 63 -23.91 -43.13 14.91
CA ALA A 63 -23.23 -44.24 15.58
C ALA A 63 -24.17 -45.08 16.46
N LEU A 64 -25.19 -44.46 17.07
CA LEU A 64 -26.15 -45.14 17.94
C LEU A 64 -27.28 -45.85 17.18
N GLU A 65 -27.74 -45.31 16.05
CA GLU A 65 -28.93 -45.81 15.36
C GLU A 65 -28.65 -46.77 14.19
N GLU A 66 -27.38 -47.00 13.81
CA GLU A 66 -26.98 -47.90 12.70
C GLU A 66 -27.73 -47.61 11.36
N ILE A 67 -28.18 -46.36 11.17
CA ILE A 67 -29.00 -45.95 10.02
C ILE A 67 -28.11 -45.74 8.80
N SER A 68 -27.96 -46.80 8.00
CA SER A 68 -27.19 -46.83 6.74
C SER A 68 -27.63 -45.80 5.68
N SER A 69 -28.77 -45.10 5.81
CA SER A 69 -29.32 -44.22 4.77
C SER A 69 -28.96 -42.73 4.89
N ASN A 70 -28.19 -42.30 5.90
CA ASN A 70 -27.91 -40.87 6.17
C ASN A 70 -26.63 -40.30 5.53
N HIS A 71 -25.90 -41.03 4.70
CA HIS A 71 -24.63 -40.58 4.09
C HIS A 71 -24.72 -39.21 3.37
N LEU A 72 -25.90 -38.86 2.85
CA LEU A 72 -26.14 -37.57 2.18
C LEU A 72 -26.24 -36.39 3.16
N ASN A 73 -26.59 -36.65 4.42
CA ASN A 73 -26.63 -35.67 5.50
C ASN A 73 -25.21 -35.41 6.04
N THR A 74 -24.43 -36.46 6.30
CA THR A 74 -23.02 -36.38 6.70
C THR A 74 -22.19 -35.55 5.71
N LYS A 75 -22.33 -35.81 4.39
CA LYS A 75 -21.63 -35.06 3.35
C LYS A 75 -22.00 -33.56 3.32
N LYS A 76 -23.27 -33.22 3.56
CA LYS A 76 -23.71 -31.83 3.63
C LYS A 76 -23.13 -31.11 4.85
N MET A 77 -23.02 -31.83 5.95
CA MET A 77 -22.47 -31.35 7.21
C MET A 77 -20.97 -31.10 7.10
N ASP A 78 -20.23 -32.03 6.51
CA ASP A 78 -18.79 -31.87 6.20
C ASP A 78 -18.55 -30.64 5.31
N LEU A 79 -19.38 -30.45 4.28
CA LEU A 79 -19.31 -29.28 3.40
C LEU A 79 -19.59 -27.98 4.17
N ALA A 80 -20.58 -27.98 5.07
CA ALA A 80 -20.89 -26.83 5.91
C ALA A 80 -19.74 -26.48 6.86
N HIS A 81 -19.14 -27.49 7.48
CA HIS A 81 -17.97 -27.32 8.35
C HIS A 81 -16.76 -26.78 7.58
N HIS A 82 -16.49 -27.33 6.39
CA HIS A 82 -15.42 -26.84 5.52
C HIS A 82 -15.64 -25.38 5.12
N ASN A 83 -16.84 -25.03 4.65
CA ASN A 83 -17.19 -23.66 4.25
C ASN A 83 -17.11 -22.67 5.42
N ALA A 84 -17.60 -23.04 6.60
CA ALA A 84 -17.50 -22.19 7.79
C ALA A 84 -16.04 -21.93 8.18
N THR A 85 -15.21 -22.97 8.11
CA THR A 85 -13.78 -22.88 8.38
C THR A 85 -13.05 -22.01 7.35
N GLU A 86 -13.32 -22.21 6.06
CA GLU A 86 -12.77 -21.39 4.97
C GLU A 86 -13.15 -19.90 5.13
N MET A 87 -14.42 -19.63 5.48
CA MET A 87 -14.91 -18.28 5.72
C MET A 87 -14.16 -17.59 6.88
N VAL A 88 -13.91 -18.29 7.99
CA VAL A 88 -13.12 -17.78 9.11
C VAL A 88 -11.69 -17.46 8.69
N TYR A 89 -11.03 -18.35 7.94
CA TYR A 89 -9.68 -18.08 7.40
C TYR A 89 -9.66 -16.89 6.45
N ALA A 90 -10.64 -16.78 5.55
CA ALA A 90 -10.77 -15.64 4.64
C ALA A 90 -10.94 -14.31 5.40
N MET A 91 -11.74 -14.30 6.47
CA MET A 91 -11.90 -13.13 7.34
C MET A 91 -10.62 -12.76 8.07
N TYR A 92 -9.86 -13.74 8.59
CA TYR A 92 -8.55 -13.51 9.19
C TYR A 92 -7.57 -12.88 8.19
N CYS A 93 -7.50 -13.41 6.97
CA CYS A 93 -6.68 -12.83 5.91
C CYS A 93 -7.08 -11.38 5.61
N GLY A 94 -8.39 -11.11 5.49
CA GLY A 94 -8.91 -9.76 5.29
C GLY A 94 -8.55 -8.79 6.43
N LEU A 95 -8.62 -9.25 7.68
CA LEU A 95 -8.21 -8.47 8.86
C LEU A 95 -6.72 -8.13 8.81
N VAL A 96 -5.84 -9.10 8.55
CA VAL A 96 -4.39 -8.89 8.45
C VAL A 96 -4.05 -7.88 7.35
N ILE A 97 -4.66 -8.02 6.17
CA ILE A 97 -4.49 -7.07 5.06
C ILE A 97 -4.94 -5.67 5.49
N THR A 98 -6.06 -5.55 6.19
CA THR A 98 -6.59 -4.27 6.69
C THR A 98 -5.65 -3.64 7.72
N VAL A 99 -5.06 -4.42 8.62
CA VAL A 99 -4.06 -3.95 9.60
C VAL A 99 -2.80 -3.44 8.89
N ILE A 100 -2.28 -4.19 7.91
CA ILE A 100 -1.13 -3.75 7.09
C ILE A 100 -1.46 -2.45 6.37
N HIS A 101 -2.66 -2.35 5.79
CA HIS A 101 -3.11 -1.14 5.13
C HIS A 101 -3.20 0.05 6.09
N PHE A 102 -3.77 -0.14 7.29
CA PHE A 102 -3.86 0.88 8.34
C PHE A 102 -2.48 1.40 8.75
N ILE A 103 -1.54 0.50 9.07
CA ILE A 103 -0.16 0.85 9.45
C ILE A 103 0.53 1.60 8.31
N SER A 104 0.43 1.10 7.07
CA SER A 104 1.03 1.76 5.91
C SER A 104 0.45 3.16 5.69
N THR A 105 -0.84 3.37 5.95
CA THR A 105 -1.50 4.67 5.83
C THR A 105 -1.08 5.64 6.93
N MET A 106 -0.79 5.16 8.14
CA MET A 106 -0.15 5.99 9.18
C MET A 106 1.23 6.48 8.74
N LEU A 107 2.03 5.61 8.12
CA LEU A 107 3.32 6.00 7.54
C LEU A 107 3.15 6.99 6.39
N LEU A 108 2.13 6.83 5.55
CA LEU A 108 1.80 7.80 4.50
C LEU A 108 1.50 9.18 5.09
N LEU A 109 0.63 9.25 6.11
CA LEU A 109 0.28 10.51 6.77
C LEU A 109 1.54 11.17 7.36
N TYR A 110 2.33 10.40 8.09
CA TYR A 110 3.59 10.87 8.65
C TYR A 110 4.57 11.38 7.58
N GLY A 111 4.75 10.62 6.49
CA GLY A 111 5.60 11.01 5.36
C GLY A 111 5.13 12.27 4.65
N ALA A 112 3.81 12.45 4.51
CA ALA A 112 3.22 13.65 3.93
C ALA A 112 3.40 14.89 4.83
N LEU A 113 3.25 14.72 6.15
CA LEU A 113 3.46 15.79 7.13
C LEU A 113 4.93 16.20 7.20
N THR A 114 5.84 15.24 7.25
CA THR A 114 7.30 15.47 7.37
C THR A 114 8.03 15.71 6.05
N ASN A 115 7.33 15.66 4.91
CA ASN A 115 7.91 15.73 3.56
C ASN A 115 8.99 14.65 3.33
N ASN A 116 8.86 13.50 3.97
CA ASN A 116 9.77 12.37 3.82
C ASN A 116 9.16 11.27 2.94
N ARG A 117 9.61 11.21 1.69
CA ARG A 117 9.14 10.25 0.68
C ARG A 117 9.28 8.78 1.12
N HIS A 118 10.27 8.44 1.95
CA HIS A 118 10.54 7.04 2.32
C HIS A 118 9.38 6.43 3.12
N PHE A 119 8.71 7.23 3.95
CA PHE A 119 7.53 6.79 4.70
C PHE A 119 6.26 6.69 3.84
N MET A 120 6.24 7.30 2.66
CA MET A 120 5.12 7.18 1.71
C MET A 120 5.18 5.88 0.89
N ALA A 121 6.37 5.30 0.74
CA ALA A 121 6.59 4.12 -0.12
C ALA A 121 5.82 2.86 0.32
N PRO A 122 5.76 2.48 1.60
CA PRO A 122 5.02 1.30 2.04
C PRO A 122 3.55 1.33 1.62
N TRP A 123 2.88 2.48 1.79
CA TRP A 123 1.49 2.63 1.37
C TRP A 123 1.30 2.51 -0.13
N MET A 124 2.20 3.11 -0.94
CA MET A 124 2.11 3.01 -2.40
C MET A 124 2.25 1.56 -2.86
N MET A 125 3.10 0.76 -2.21
CA MET A 125 3.26 -0.67 -2.50
C MET A 125 2.03 -1.47 -2.10
N VAL A 126 1.49 -1.25 -0.90
CA VAL A 126 0.26 -1.92 -0.47
C VAL A 126 -0.90 -1.57 -1.42
N LYS A 127 -1.06 -0.29 -1.77
CA LYS A 127 -2.17 0.15 -2.60
C LYS A 127 -2.09 -0.34 -4.05
N ILE A 128 -0.89 -0.43 -4.64
CA ILE A 128 -0.76 -1.02 -5.99
C ILE A 128 -1.06 -2.52 -5.96
N THR A 129 -0.64 -3.25 -4.92
CA THR A 129 -1.00 -4.67 -4.76
C THR A 129 -2.51 -4.86 -4.66
N ILE A 130 -3.22 -4.01 -3.89
CA ILE A 130 -4.69 -4.01 -3.81
C ILE A 130 -5.32 -3.73 -5.19
N ILE A 131 -4.82 -2.74 -5.92
CA ILE A 131 -5.31 -2.43 -7.28
C ILE A 131 -5.10 -3.62 -8.22
N SER A 132 -3.93 -4.26 -8.18
CA SER A 132 -3.65 -5.45 -9.00
C SER A 132 -4.57 -6.61 -8.65
N ALA A 133 -4.82 -6.87 -7.36
CA ALA A 133 -5.75 -7.92 -6.93
C ALA A 133 -7.18 -7.65 -7.41
N LEU A 134 -7.66 -6.39 -7.31
CA LEU A 134 -8.96 -5.99 -7.86
C LEU A 134 -9.01 -6.10 -9.39
N ALA A 135 -7.93 -5.80 -10.08
CA ALA A 135 -7.87 -5.93 -11.53
C ALA A 135 -7.94 -7.41 -11.94
N ILE A 136 -7.25 -8.30 -11.23
CA ILE A 136 -7.32 -9.75 -11.48
C ILE A 136 -8.74 -10.27 -11.26
N SER A 137 -9.43 -9.84 -10.19
CA SER A 137 -10.80 -10.30 -9.92
C SER A 137 -11.81 -9.95 -11.00
N LEU A 138 -11.60 -8.90 -11.80
CA LEU A 138 -12.46 -8.57 -12.94
C LEU A 138 -12.48 -9.67 -14.01
N PHE A 139 -11.40 -10.44 -14.13
CA PHE A 139 -11.23 -11.46 -15.17
C PHE A 139 -11.39 -12.88 -14.64
N LEU A 140 -11.50 -13.06 -13.32
CA LEU A 140 -11.82 -14.36 -12.75
C LEU A 140 -13.26 -14.74 -13.08
N VAL A 141 -13.44 -15.87 -13.74
CA VAL A 141 -14.74 -16.48 -14.04
C VAL A 141 -14.61 -17.96 -13.70
N GLU A 142 -14.83 -18.29 -12.43
CA GLU A 142 -14.75 -19.66 -11.96
C GLU A 142 -15.70 -19.84 -10.76
N GLU A 143 -16.71 -20.69 -10.94
CA GLU A 143 -17.76 -20.94 -9.94
C GLU A 143 -17.45 -22.17 -9.07
N ASP A 144 -16.64 -23.10 -9.58
CA ASP A 144 -16.42 -24.42 -8.97
C ASP A 144 -15.34 -24.44 -7.88
N CYS A 145 -14.49 -23.42 -7.80
CA CYS A 145 -13.54 -23.25 -6.72
C CYS A 145 -14.04 -22.20 -5.72
N PRO A 146 -14.39 -22.57 -4.47
CA PRO A 146 -14.99 -21.67 -3.48
C PRO A 146 -14.17 -20.40 -3.22
N PHE A 147 -12.85 -20.54 -3.15
CA PHE A 147 -11.91 -19.43 -2.98
C PHE A 147 -11.98 -18.43 -4.14
N LEU A 148 -11.91 -18.92 -5.39
CA LEU A 148 -12.00 -18.09 -6.60
C LEU A 148 -13.40 -17.51 -6.80
N ALA A 149 -14.44 -18.27 -6.46
CA ALA A 149 -15.83 -17.83 -6.51
C ALA A 149 -16.06 -16.62 -5.57
N THR A 150 -15.50 -16.68 -4.36
CA THR A 150 -15.55 -15.58 -3.38
C THR A 150 -14.70 -14.38 -3.79
N LEU A 151 -13.61 -14.61 -4.55
CA LEU A 151 -12.71 -13.56 -5.04
C LEU A 151 -13.19 -12.86 -6.33
N GLY A 152 -14.43 -13.10 -6.76
CA GLY A 152 -15.02 -12.48 -7.96
C GLY A 152 -15.45 -13.48 -9.04
N GLY A 153 -15.19 -14.77 -8.86
CA GLY A 153 -15.57 -15.82 -9.81
C GLY A 153 -17.08 -15.91 -10.06
N ARG A 154 -17.88 -15.69 -9.01
CA ARG A 154 -19.36 -15.65 -9.10
C ARG A 154 -19.93 -14.26 -9.39
N ALA A 155 -19.06 -13.26 -9.63
CA ALA A 155 -19.50 -11.88 -9.71
C ALA A 155 -20.27 -11.59 -11.00
N GLY A 156 -21.45 -10.98 -10.85
CA GLY A 156 -22.30 -10.57 -11.96
C GLY A 156 -21.76 -9.35 -12.72
N ILE A 157 -22.34 -9.02 -13.88
CA ILE A 157 -21.89 -7.90 -14.71
C ILE A 157 -21.92 -6.55 -13.95
N CYS A 158 -22.95 -6.32 -13.12
CA CYS A 158 -23.08 -5.10 -12.32
C CYS A 158 -21.97 -4.98 -11.28
N GLU A 159 -21.63 -6.08 -10.60
CA GLU A 159 -20.57 -6.12 -9.59
C GLU A 159 -19.20 -5.87 -10.22
N ARG A 160 -18.95 -6.45 -11.41
CA ARG A 160 -17.74 -6.20 -12.19
C ARG A 160 -17.61 -4.75 -12.64
N LEU A 161 -18.72 -4.12 -13.03
CA LEU A 161 -18.72 -2.68 -13.36
C LEU A 161 -18.38 -1.82 -12.13
N ILE A 162 -18.97 -2.12 -10.98
CA ILE A 162 -18.64 -1.43 -9.72
C ILE A 162 -17.15 -1.59 -9.39
N ALA A 163 -16.61 -2.80 -9.47
CA ALA A 163 -15.19 -3.07 -9.24
C ALA A 163 -14.29 -2.29 -10.23
N PHE A 164 -14.67 -2.20 -11.50
CA PHE A 164 -13.96 -1.40 -12.50
C PHE A 164 -13.90 0.09 -12.13
N PHE A 165 -15.01 0.68 -11.71
CA PHE A 165 -15.03 2.07 -11.22
C PHE A 165 -14.14 2.26 -9.98
N LEU A 166 -14.17 1.30 -9.04
CA LEU A 166 -13.32 1.33 -7.85
C LEU A 166 -11.83 1.24 -8.19
N ILE A 167 -11.45 0.48 -9.23
CA ILE A 167 -10.07 0.40 -9.73
C ILE A 167 -9.62 1.74 -10.29
N ILE A 168 -10.43 2.38 -11.14
CA ILE A 168 -10.10 3.71 -11.70
C ILE A 168 -9.91 4.73 -10.59
N MET A 169 -10.85 4.79 -9.64
CA MET A 169 -10.76 5.72 -8.50
C MET A 169 -9.54 5.43 -7.63
N SER A 170 -9.26 4.16 -7.35
CA SER A 170 -8.09 3.74 -6.56
C SER A 170 -6.78 4.08 -7.27
N PHE A 171 -6.71 3.90 -8.58
CA PHE A 171 -5.55 4.25 -9.38
C PHE A 171 -5.31 5.75 -9.42
N TYR A 172 -6.37 6.56 -9.55
CA TYR A 172 -6.25 8.02 -9.44
C TYR A 172 -5.69 8.45 -8.08
N VAL A 173 -6.23 7.92 -6.99
CA VAL A 173 -5.74 8.21 -5.62
C VAL A 173 -4.28 7.79 -5.46
N TRP A 174 -3.91 6.61 -5.94
CA TRP A 174 -2.52 6.15 -5.95
C TRP A 174 -1.61 7.11 -6.74
N PHE A 175 -2.07 7.57 -7.90
CA PHE A 175 -1.30 8.42 -8.79
C PHE A 175 -1.08 9.83 -8.22
N VAL A 176 -2.03 10.36 -7.43
CA VAL A 176 -1.85 11.61 -6.66
C VAL A 176 -0.72 11.47 -5.64
N VAL A 177 -0.73 10.38 -4.87
CA VAL A 177 0.32 10.11 -3.87
C VAL A 177 1.67 9.87 -4.54
N TYR A 178 1.69 9.11 -5.63
CA TYR A 178 2.89 8.89 -6.44
C TYR A 178 3.47 10.20 -7.00
N SER A 179 2.60 11.10 -7.48
CA SER A 179 3.02 12.42 -7.96
C SER A 179 3.66 13.25 -6.84
N THR A 180 3.12 13.19 -5.62
CA THR A 180 3.71 13.83 -4.44
C THR A 180 5.06 13.21 -4.08
N TYR A 181 5.14 11.88 -4.05
CA TYR A 181 6.37 11.14 -3.79
C TYR A 181 7.49 11.51 -4.76
N LYS A 182 7.18 11.58 -6.06
CA LYS A 182 8.15 11.94 -7.10
C LYS A 182 8.53 13.42 -7.05
N SER A 183 7.58 14.31 -6.74
CA SER A 183 7.85 15.74 -6.55
C SER A 183 8.90 16.00 -5.46
N LEU A 184 8.84 15.25 -4.36
CA LEU A 184 9.81 15.34 -3.26
C LEU A 184 11.22 14.87 -3.68
N GLU A 185 11.32 13.87 -4.56
CA GLU A 185 12.61 13.42 -5.12
C GLU A 185 13.25 14.50 -5.99
N THR A 186 12.48 15.09 -6.92
CA THR A 186 12.97 16.15 -7.79
C THR A 186 13.43 17.38 -7.01
N LYS A 187 12.71 17.77 -5.93
CA LYS A 187 13.10 18.90 -5.07
C LYS A 187 14.44 18.63 -4.37
N LYS A 188 14.65 17.42 -3.83
CA LYS A 188 15.91 17.05 -3.19
C LYS A 188 17.08 16.99 -4.19
N GLY A 189 16.84 16.46 -5.39
CA GLY A 189 17.84 16.45 -6.47
C GLY A 189 18.30 17.85 -6.85
N LEU A 190 17.35 18.78 -7.02
CA LEU A 190 17.66 20.19 -7.31
C LEU A 190 18.49 20.84 -6.19
N THR A 191 18.13 20.61 -4.92
CA THR A 191 18.90 21.16 -3.80
C THR A 191 20.32 20.59 -3.71
N HIS A 192 20.51 19.30 -4.02
CA HIS A 192 21.83 18.68 -4.00
C HIS A 192 22.73 19.22 -5.14
N GLU A 193 22.16 19.43 -6.33
CA GLU A 193 22.88 19.99 -7.48
C GLU A 193 23.31 21.45 -7.24
N VAL A 194 22.41 22.28 -6.70
CA VAL A 194 22.72 23.67 -6.33
C VAL A 194 23.80 23.75 -5.23
N HIS A 195 23.73 22.87 -4.22
CA HIS A 195 24.74 22.84 -3.16
C HIS A 195 26.10 22.34 -3.64
N SER A 196 26.13 21.43 -4.63
CA SER A 196 27.35 20.94 -5.27
C SER A 196 28.03 22.02 -6.12
N MET A 197 27.26 22.81 -6.86
CA MET A 197 27.81 23.95 -7.63
C MET A 197 28.46 25.01 -6.73
N LYS A 198 27.90 25.27 -5.55
CA LYS A 198 28.50 26.24 -4.60
C LYS A 198 29.82 25.78 -3.98
N LYS A 199 30.17 24.48 -4.01
CA LYS A 199 31.36 23.95 -3.34
C LYS A 199 32.64 23.94 -4.20
N LYS A 200 32.56 24.29 -5.50
CA LYS A 200 33.70 24.20 -6.45
C LYS A 200 34.44 25.51 -6.75
N TYR A 201 34.10 26.64 -6.14
CA TYR A 201 34.77 27.93 -6.41
C TYR A 201 35.29 28.63 -5.15
N ALA A 202 36.21 27.98 -4.44
CA ALA A 202 37.06 28.65 -3.45
C ALA A 202 38.44 27.99 -3.42
N VAL A 203 39.28 28.32 -4.40
CA VAL A 203 40.74 28.17 -4.28
C VAL A 203 41.35 29.54 -4.58
N PRO A 204 41.94 30.24 -3.61
CA PRO A 204 42.74 31.43 -3.89
C PRO A 204 44.08 30.99 -4.47
N VAL A 205 44.42 31.57 -5.63
CA VAL A 205 45.73 31.42 -6.29
C VAL A 205 46.81 32.04 -5.38
N PRO A 206 47.91 31.34 -5.06
CA PRO A 206 49.06 31.97 -4.42
C PRO A 206 49.84 32.77 -5.46
N LEU A 207 50.03 34.07 -5.22
CA LEU A 207 51.00 34.90 -5.92
C LEU A 207 52.42 34.48 -5.48
N GLU A 208 53.12 33.72 -6.32
CA GLU A 208 54.56 33.51 -6.17
C GLU A 208 55.30 34.80 -6.56
N VAL A 209 55.97 35.41 -5.59
CA VAL A 209 56.93 36.50 -5.79
C VAL A 209 58.32 35.89 -5.95
N PRO A 210 59.05 36.12 -7.06
CA PRO A 210 60.44 35.68 -7.18
C PRO A 210 61.37 36.59 -6.36
N LYS A 211 62.07 36.01 -5.39
CA LYS A 211 63.24 36.61 -4.74
C LYS A 211 64.42 36.54 -5.70
N ALA A 212 64.94 37.69 -6.14
CA ALA A 212 66.28 37.80 -6.68
C ALA A 212 66.97 39.12 -6.31
N ILE A 213 67.86 39.00 -5.32
CA ILE A 213 69.20 39.62 -5.22
C ILE A 213 69.27 41.16 -5.07
N GLN A 214 69.56 41.59 -3.84
CA GLN A 214 70.20 42.88 -3.55
C GLN A 214 71.70 42.78 -3.90
N VAL A 215 72.19 43.65 -4.79
CA VAL A 215 73.62 44.00 -4.86
C VAL A 215 73.75 45.47 -4.52
N SER A 216 74.49 45.73 -3.44
CA SER A 216 74.84 47.03 -2.91
C SER A 216 76.15 47.54 -3.53
N ALA A 217 76.10 48.79 -4.01
CA ALA A 217 77.13 49.84 -4.04
C ALA A 217 78.57 49.52 -4.50
N ASN A 218 79.02 50.21 -5.56
CA ASN A 218 79.93 51.36 -5.42
C ASN A 218 80.16 52.09 -6.77
N LYS A 219 80.09 53.42 -6.75
CA LYS A 219 80.69 54.34 -7.77
C LYS A 219 82.20 54.48 -7.47
N PRO A 220 83.08 54.82 -8.45
CA PRO A 220 83.32 56.24 -8.81
C PRO A 220 83.69 56.55 -10.28
N TYR A 221 83.53 57.84 -10.60
CA TYR A 221 84.00 58.73 -11.70
C TYR A 221 85.07 58.27 -12.71
N GLU A 222 84.93 58.69 -13.99
CA GLU A 222 85.62 59.80 -14.73
C GLU A 222 84.78 60.09 -16.01
N LEU A 223 84.59 61.28 -16.59
CA LEU A 223 85.31 62.57 -16.65
C LEU A 223 84.54 63.74 -16.03
#